data_AF-A0A518BP00-F1
#
_entry.id   AF-A0A518BP00-F1
#
_cell.length_a   1.000
_cell.length_b   1.000
_cell.length_c   1.000
_cell.angle_alpha   90.00
_cell.angle_beta   90.00
_cell.angle_gamma   90.00
#
_symmetry.space_group_name_H-M   'P 1'
#
loop_
_entity.id
_entity.type
_entity.pdbx_description
1 polymer ?
#
loop_
_entity_poly.entity_id
_entity_poly.type
_entity_poly.pdbx_seq_one_letter_code
_entity_poly.pdbx_strand_id
1 'polypeptide(L)'
;MRAHDTLHVLCRKHGVPASYGRRLLPLLERAHAAPPEVRDRLVRLVELNLVREANRRRELASPVDDGAEQALVAVARALHRWIPPTWLDGLVDRPSS
;
A
#
# COMPACT_ATOMS: atom_id res chain seq x y z
N MET A 1 15.11 14.43 20.40
CA MET A 1 14.06 13.53 19.86
C MET A 1 14.67 12.15 19.73
N ARG A 2 14.02 11.06 20.15
CA ARG A 2 14.60 9.71 20.05
C ARG A 2 14.28 9.11 18.67
N ALA A 3 15.11 8.18 18.19
CA ALA A 3 14.92 7.48 16.92
C ALA A 3 13.53 6.81 16.82
N HIS A 4 13.03 6.29 17.94
CA HIS A 4 11.70 5.69 18.02
C HIS A 4 10.57 6.70 17.81
N ASP A 5 10.70 7.91 18.37
CA ASP A 5 9.72 8.99 18.21
C ASP A 5 9.68 9.44 16.74
N THR A 6 10.85 9.61 16.13
CA THR A 6 10.99 9.95 14.71
C THR A 6 10.32 8.90 13.84
N LEU A 7 10.55 7.62 14.12
CA LEU A 7 9.92 6.52 13.39
C LEU A 7 8.39 6.56 13.52
N HIS A 8 7.87 6.77 14.73
CA HIS A 8 6.44 6.83 14.99
C HIS A 8 5.76 7.97 14.23
N VAL A 9 6.41 9.13 14.17
CA VAL A 9 5.95 10.30 13.41
C VAL A 9 5.94 10.00 11.91
N LEU A 10 7.03 9.43 11.36
CA LEU A 10 7.12 9.10 9.94
C LEU A 10 6.10 8.03 9.53
N CYS A 11 5.94 6.97 10.32
CA CYS A 11 4.95 5.93 10.05
C CYS A 11 3.53 6.50 10.03
N ARG A 12 3.19 7.36 11.00
CA ARG A 12 1.89 8.03 11.07
C ARG A 12 1.66 8.96 9.88
N LYS A 13 2.68 9.75 9.50
CA LYS A 13 2.64 10.67 8.36
C LYS A 13 2.32 9.95 7.04
N HIS A 14 2.86 8.75 6.85
CA HIS A 14 2.69 7.99 5.60
C HIS A 14 1.58 6.92 5.67
N GLY A 15 0.87 6.79 6.79
CA GLY A 15 -0.18 5.76 6.96
C GLY A 15 0.37 4.33 6.98
N VAL A 16 1.65 4.16 7.34
CA VAL A 16 2.31 2.85 7.40
C VAL A 16 2.25 2.31 8.84
N PRO A 17 1.92 1.02 9.06
CA PRO A 17 1.89 0.45 10.40
C PRO A 17 3.24 0.48 11.08
N ALA A 18 3.23 0.71 12.39
CA ALA A 18 4.42 0.70 13.23
C ALA A 18 5.18 -0.65 13.16
N SER A 19 4.48 -1.75 12.90
CA SER A 19 5.10 -3.08 12.72
C SER A 19 6.04 -3.13 11.52
N TYR A 20 5.73 -2.45 10.42
CA TYR A 20 6.64 -2.31 9.28
C TYR A 20 7.80 -1.38 9.64
N GLY A 21 7.48 -0.23 10.24
CA GLY A 21 8.47 0.77 10.67
C GLY A 21 9.55 0.22 11.59
N ARG A 22 9.23 -0.74 12.48
CA ARG A 22 10.19 -1.39 13.38
C ARG A 22 11.43 -1.94 12.67
N ARG A 23 11.29 -2.39 11.41
CA ARG A 23 12.41 -2.91 10.59
C ARG A 23 13.40 -1.82 10.19
N LEU A 24 12.97 -0.56 10.17
CA LEU A 24 13.76 0.61 9.80
C LEU A 24 14.39 1.31 11.02
N LEU A 25 14.03 0.89 12.25
CA LEU A 25 14.54 1.48 13.49
C LEU A 25 16.07 1.48 13.59
N PRO A 26 16.79 0.38 13.24
CA PRO A 26 18.26 0.38 13.31
C PRO A 26 18.92 1.42 12.39
N LEU A 27 18.29 1.77 11.27
CA LEU A 27 18.78 2.82 10.37
C LEU A 27 18.60 4.21 10.97
N LEU A 28 17.50 4.46 11.66
CA LEU A 28 17.26 5.73 12.38
C LEU A 28 18.16 5.88 13.61
N GLU A 29 18.47 4.78 14.28
CA GLU A 29 19.46 4.76 15.38
C GLU A 29 20.85 5.12 14.85
N ARG A 30 21.28 4.51 13.73
CA ARG A 30 22.53 4.89 13.06
C ARG A 30 22.51 6.35 12.59
N ALA A 31 21.37 6.84 12.10
CA ALA A 31 21.24 8.23 11.69
C ALA A 31 21.44 9.20 12.86
N HIS A 32 20.96 8.86 14.06
CA HIS A 32 21.15 9.68 15.26
C HIS A 32 22.61 9.75 15.71
N ALA A 33 23.39 8.69 15.48
CA ALA A 33 24.82 8.65 15.82
C ALA A 33 25.73 9.24 14.71
N ALA A 34 25.18 9.56 13.54
CA ALA A 34 25.95 9.98 12.38
C ALA A 34 26.07 11.52 12.28
N PRO A 35 27.07 12.03 11.53
CA PRO A 35 27.17 13.45 11.18
C PRO A 35 25.93 13.98 10.46
N PRO A 36 25.65 15.30 10.51
CA PRO A 36 24.42 15.89 10.00
C PRO A 36 24.08 15.49 8.56
N GLU A 37 25.05 15.51 7.63
CA GLU A 37 24.78 15.18 6.23
C GLU A 37 24.36 13.71 6.05
N VAL A 38 25.00 12.82 6.82
CA VAL A 38 24.74 11.37 6.79
C VAL A 38 23.41 11.06 7.45
N ARG A 39 23.11 11.71 8.59
CA ARG A 39 21.82 11.62 9.27
C ARG A 39 20.68 11.98 8.31
N ASP A 40 20.78 13.12 7.65
CA ASP A 40 19.72 13.59 6.77
C ASP A 40 19.53 12.66 5.57
N ARG A 41 20.62 12.08 5.05
CA ARG A 41 20.56 11.07 3.99
C ARG A 41 19.87 9.79 4.46
N LEU A 42 20.19 9.30 5.65
CA LEU A 42 19.57 8.11 6.22
C LEU A 42 18.09 8.32 6.52
N VAL A 43 17.71 9.48 7.07
CA VAL A 43 16.31 9.84 7.31
C VAL A 43 15.54 9.89 5.99
N ARG A 44 16.10 10.50 4.93
CA ARG A 44 15.48 10.50 3.60
C ARG A 44 15.29 9.09 3.03
N LEU A 45 16.25 8.19 3.22
CA LEU A 45 16.12 6.79 2.78
C LEU A 45 14.99 6.06 3.50
N VAL A 46 14.86 6.27 4.82
CA VAL A 46 13.76 5.72 5.62
C VAL A 46 12.42 6.25 5.12
N GLU A 47 12.32 7.57 4.89
CA GLU A 47 11.10 8.21 4.39
C GLU A 47 10.71 7.68 3.00
N LEU A 48 11.67 7.56 2.07
CA LEU A 48 11.45 6.99 0.74
C LEU A 48 10.94 5.53 0.82
N ASN A 49 11.46 4.75 1.76
CA ASN A 49 11.02 3.37 1.96
C ASN A 49 9.56 3.31 2.47
N LEU A 50 9.20 4.20 3.40
CA LEU A 50 7.84 4.32 3.91
C LEU A 50 6.86 4.77 2.82
N VAL A 51 7.25 5.73 1.96
CA VAL A 51 6.42 6.15 0.82
C VAL A 51 6.17 4.99 -0.14
N ARG A 52 7.20 4.20 -0.47
CA ARG A 52 7.05 3.01 -1.33
C ARG A 52 6.10 1.99 -0.73
N GLU A 53 6.23 1.69 0.56
CA GLU A 53 5.32 0.76 1.24
C GLU A 53 3.89 1.30 1.30
N ALA A 54 3.70 2.59 1.54
CA ALA A 54 2.39 3.23 1.50
C ALA A 54 1.75 3.09 0.11
N ASN A 55 2.51 3.31 -0.96
CA ASN A 55 2.03 3.14 -2.34
C ASN A 55 1.68 1.68 -2.65
N ARG A 56 2.57 0.74 -2.34
CA ARG A 56 2.30 -0.70 -2.48
C ARG A 56 1.01 -1.11 -1.78
N ARG A 57 0.77 -0.59 -0.57
CA ARG A 57 -0.46 -0.87 0.19
C ARG A 57 -1.69 -0.29 -0.46
N ARG A 58 -1.60 0.92 -1.03
CA ARG A 58 -2.71 1.51 -1.80
C ARG A 58 -3.00 0.73 -3.07
N GLU A 59 -1.97 0.27 -3.77
CA GLU A 59 -2.12 -0.58 -4.96
C GLU A 59 -2.79 -1.92 -4.61
N LEU A 60 -2.38 -2.56 -3.51
CA LEU A 60 -3.00 -3.81 -3.03
C LEU A 60 -4.40 -3.62 -2.45
N ALA A 61 -4.68 -2.45 -1.89
CA ALA A 61 -6.00 -2.09 -1.40
C ALA A 61 -6.90 -1.53 -2.51
N SER A 62 -6.36 -1.27 -3.70
CA SER A 62 -7.17 -0.91 -4.85
C SER A 62 -8.09 -2.10 -5.13
N PRO A 63 -9.41 -1.89 -5.23
CA PRO A 63 -10.29 -2.94 -5.69
C PRO A 63 -9.72 -3.47 -7.01
N VAL A 64 -9.64 -4.80 -7.11
CA VAL A 64 -9.32 -5.47 -8.37
C VAL A 64 -10.28 -4.87 -9.38
N ASP A 65 -9.73 -4.23 -10.41
CA ASP A 65 -10.47 -3.53 -11.46
C ASP A 65 -11.73 -4.31 -11.85
N ASP A 66 -12.91 -3.78 -11.50
CA ASP A 66 -14.21 -4.34 -11.84
C ASP A 66 -14.30 -4.60 -13.37
N GLY A 67 -13.51 -3.86 -14.17
CA GLY A 67 -13.36 -4.05 -15.60
C GLY A 67 -12.81 -5.42 -16.00
N ALA A 68 -11.91 -6.02 -15.21
CA ALA A 68 -11.37 -7.35 -15.49
C ALA A 68 -12.44 -8.44 -15.27
N GLU A 69 -13.23 -8.33 -14.21
CA GLU A 69 -14.33 -9.26 -13.93
C GLU A 69 -15.44 -9.13 -14.99
N GLN A 70 -15.82 -7.89 -15.34
CA GLN A 70 -16.79 -7.63 -16.41
C GLN A 70 -16.31 -8.15 -17.78
N ALA A 71 -15.01 -8.01 -18.10
CA ALA A 71 -14.44 -8.54 -19.32
C ALA A 71 -14.48 -10.08 -19.37
N LEU A 72 -14.18 -10.75 -18.25
CA LEU A 72 -14.27 -12.21 -18.16
C LEU A 72 -15.71 -12.71 -18.32
N VAL A 73 -16.69 -12.03 -17.71
CA VAL A 73 -18.12 -12.34 -17.87
C VAL A 73 -18.56 -12.15 -19.33
N ALA A 74 -18.11 -11.07 -19.99
CA ALA A 74 -18.41 -10.82 -21.40
C ALA A 74 -17.83 -11.90 -22.32
N VAL A 75 -16.57 -12.31 -22.10
CA VAL A 75 -15.92 -13.40 -22.86
C VAL A 75 -16.64 -14.73 -22.64
N ALA A 76 -17.00 -15.07 -21.41
CA ALA A 76 -17.73 -16.30 -21.10
C ALA A 76 -19.12 -16.34 -21.78
N ARG A 77 -19.84 -15.21 -21.81
CA ARG A 77 -21.11 -15.07 -22.55
C ARG A 77 -20.91 -15.30 -24.05
N ALA A 78 -19.87 -14.69 -24.63
CA ALA A 78 -19.58 -14.79 -26.06
C ALA A 78 -19.16 -16.20 -26.50
N LEU A 79 -18.32 -16.88 -25.72
CA LEU A 79 -17.79 -18.19 -26.08
C LEU A 79 -18.72 -19.36 -25.74
N HIS A 80 -19.44 -19.28 -24.62
CA HIS A 80 -20.18 -20.43 -24.09
C HIS A 80 -21.71 -20.25 -24.08
N ARG A 81 -22.24 -19.12 -24.61
CA ARG A 81 -23.66 -18.74 -24.45
C ARG A 81 -24.14 -18.82 -23.00
N TRP A 82 -23.20 -18.64 -22.07
CA TRP A 82 -23.48 -18.78 -20.66
C TRP A 82 -24.38 -17.64 -20.22
N ILE A 83 -25.51 -17.98 -19.59
CA ILE A 83 -26.41 -17.02 -18.97
C ILE A 83 -26.03 -16.99 -17.48
N PRO A 84 -25.43 -15.91 -16.99
CA PRO A 84 -25.08 -15.84 -15.58
C PRO A 84 -26.33 -15.82 -14.71
N PRO A 85 -26.26 -16.45 -13.53
CA PRO A 85 -27.35 -16.42 -12.56
C PRO A 85 -27.53 -15.02 -11.97
N THR A 86 -28.76 -14.68 -11.59
CA THR A 86 -29.19 -13.33 -11.16
C THR A 86 -28.48 -12.78 -9.93
N TRP A 87 -27.87 -13.63 -9.11
CA TRP A 87 -27.05 -13.17 -7.96
C TRP A 87 -25.71 -12.54 -8.40
N LEU A 88 -25.29 -12.74 -9.66
CA LEU A 88 -24.08 -12.14 -10.22
C LEU A 88 -24.29 -10.66 -10.60
N ASP A 89 -25.52 -10.24 -10.89
CA ASP A 89 -25.82 -8.84 -11.23
C ASP A 89 -25.53 -7.90 -10.04
N GLY A 90 -25.71 -8.38 -8.82
CA GLY A 90 -25.40 -7.64 -7.58
C GLY A 90 -23.90 -7.52 -7.25
N LEU A 91 -23.02 -8.15 -8.02
CA LEU A 91 -21.56 -7.97 -7.94
C LEU A 91 -21.08 -6.84 -8.88
N VAL A 92 -21.77 -6.61 -10.00
CA VAL A 92 -21.42 -5.59 -11.00
C VAL A 92 -21.83 -4.17 -10.57
N ASP A 93 -22.90 -4.06 -9.78
CA ASP A 93 -23.49 -2.78 -9.35
C ASP A 93 -23.08 -2.31 -7.95
N ARG A 94 -22.10 -2.97 -7.29
CA ARG A 94 -21.63 -2.48 -5.99
C ARG A 94 -20.70 -1.27 -6.19
N PRO A 95 -21.07 -0.07 -5.70
CA PRO A 95 -20.11 1.03 -5.70
C PRO A 95 -18.96 0.66 -4.76
N SER A 96 -17.77 0.55 -5.35
CA SER A 96 -16.50 0.51 -4.63
C SER A 96 -16.49 1.65 -3.58
N SER A 97 -16.58 1.28 -2.30
CA SER A 97 -16.57 2.22 -1.16
C SER A 97 -15.18 2.79 -0.91
#